data_AF-A0A0F8CUL8-F1
#
_entry.id   AF-A0A0F8CUL8-F1
#
_cell.length_a   1.000
_cell.length_b   1.000
_cell.length_c   1.000
_cell.angle_alpha   90.00
_cell.angle_beta   90.00
_cell.angle_gamma   90.00
#
_symmetry.space_group_name_H-M   'P 1'
#
loop_
_entity.id
_entity.type
_entity.pdbx_description
1 polymer ?
#
loop_
_entity_poly.entity_id
_entity_poly.type
_entity_poly.pdbx_seq_one_letter_code
_entity_poly.pdbx_strand_id
1 'polypeptide(L)'
;MYKRQVVDRSDYAHSILHDAGFTVSETSVLGIEMEDVPGSMSRIAEVFGEANINLDYAYAFVTREQKALLIVRVNEIEKAIKTLEENNIKLIGKKELEKI
;
A
#
# COMPACT_ATOMS: atom_id res chain seq x y z
N MET A 1 5.07 -0.99 21.76
CA MET A 1 4.76 0.04 20.74
C MET A 1 5.30 -0.48 19.41
N TYR A 2 4.46 -0.69 18.40
CA TYR A 2 4.90 -1.22 17.10
C TYR A 2 4.92 -0.09 16.08
N LYS A 3 5.98 -0.01 15.26
CA LYS A 3 6.08 0.94 14.14
C LYS A 3 6.03 0.19 12.82
N ARG A 4 5.32 0.74 11.85
CA ARG A 4 5.31 0.28 10.45
C ARG A 4 6.15 1.23 9.62
N GLN A 5 7.02 0.67 8.79
CA GLN A 5 7.85 1.43 7.86
C GLN A 5 7.84 0.73 6.51
N VAL A 6 7.73 1.51 5.44
CA VAL A 6 7.91 1.05 4.07
C VAL A 6 9.29 1.53 3.63
N VAL A 7 10.14 0.61 3.19
CA VAL A 7 11.54 0.87 2.83
C VAL A 7 11.88 0.19 1.51
N ASP A 8 12.85 0.73 0.78
CA ASP A 8 13.33 0.22 -0.50
C ASP A 8 14.00 -1.16 -0.37
N ARG A 9 14.84 -1.34 0.65
CA ARG A 9 15.57 -2.58 0.95
C ARG A 9 14.99 -3.29 2.17
N SER A 10 13.78 -3.81 2.04
CA SER A 10 13.07 -4.56 3.10
C SER A 10 13.94 -5.62 3.76
N ASP A 11 14.59 -6.46 2.95
CA ASP A 11 15.33 -7.64 3.43
C ASP A 11 16.57 -7.23 4.22
N TYR A 12 17.26 -6.18 3.74
CA TYR A 12 18.42 -5.61 4.44
C TYR A 12 18.01 -4.94 5.75
N ALA A 13 16.94 -4.14 5.73
CA ALA A 13 16.41 -3.50 6.93
C ALA A 13 15.93 -4.54 7.96
N HIS A 14 15.31 -5.62 7.50
CA HIS A 14 14.91 -6.75 8.33
C HIS A 14 16.12 -7.36 9.03
N SER A 15 17.18 -7.72 8.29
CA SER A 15 18.40 -8.30 8.87
C SER A 15 19.02 -7.39 9.92
N ILE A 16 19.22 -6.11 9.60
CA ILE A 16 19.86 -5.16 10.52
C ILE A 16 19.04 -4.96 11.81
N LEU A 17 17.71 -4.85 11.69
CA LEU A 17 16.84 -4.68 12.86
C LEU A 17 16.75 -5.96 13.69
N HIS A 18 16.68 -7.12 13.03
CA HIS A 18 16.69 -8.41 13.70
C HIS A 18 18.00 -8.63 14.47
N ASP A 19 19.15 -8.35 13.86
CA ASP A 19 20.47 -8.48 14.47
C ASP A 19 20.68 -7.50 15.64
N ALA A 20 20.00 -6.35 15.60
CA ALA A 20 19.94 -5.40 16.70
C ALA A 20 18.98 -5.82 17.84
N GLY A 21 18.34 -7.00 17.75
CA GLY A 21 17.47 -7.57 18.78
C GLY A 21 16.01 -7.13 18.70
N PHE A 22 15.58 -6.50 17.60
CA PHE A 22 14.17 -6.15 17.41
C PHE A 22 13.38 -7.33 16.82
N THR A 23 12.13 -7.49 17.26
CA THR A 23 11.18 -8.38 16.57
C THR A 23 10.66 -7.68 15.32
N VAL A 24 11.00 -8.22 14.15
CA VAL A 24 10.62 -7.66 12.85
C VAL A 24 9.64 -8.60 12.16
N SER A 25 8.57 -8.04 11.58
CA SER A 25 7.61 -8.78 10.76
C SER A 25 7.46 -8.08 9.42
N GLU A 26 7.49 -8.85 8.34
CA GLU A 26 7.20 -8.35 7.01
C GLU A 26 5.72 -8.48 6.69
N THR A 27 5.19 -7.54 5.91
CA THR A 27 3.78 -7.52 5.54
C THR A 27 3.65 -6.94 4.15
N SER A 28 3.10 -7.71 3.22
CA SER A 28 2.81 -7.25 1.86
C SER A 28 1.71 -6.19 1.86
N VAL A 29 1.89 -5.15 1.07
CA VAL A 29 0.93 -4.04 0.92
C VAL A 29 0.75 -3.73 -0.56
N LEU A 30 -0.37 -3.12 -0.92
CA LEU A 30 -0.65 -2.63 -2.26
C LEU A 30 -0.37 -1.14 -2.34
N GLY A 31 0.30 -0.70 -3.41
CA GLY A 31 0.38 0.71 -3.78
C GLY A 31 -0.66 1.02 -4.86
N ILE A 32 -1.42 2.08 -4.69
CA ILE A 32 -2.48 2.51 -5.60
C ILE A 32 -2.24 3.98 -5.97
N GLU A 33 -2.31 4.29 -7.25
CA GLU A 33 -2.32 5.68 -7.74
C GLU A 33 -3.76 6.21 -7.70
N MET A 34 -3.94 7.42 -7.17
CA MET A 34 -5.23 8.09 -7.13
C MET A 34 -5.10 9.54 -7.61
N GLU A 35 -6.24 10.10 -8.03
CA GLU A 35 -6.33 11.52 -8.33
C GLU A 35 -6.33 12.34 -7.03
N ASP A 36 -5.64 13.48 -7.01
CA ASP A 36 -5.63 14.41 -5.87
C ASP A 36 -6.89 15.28 -5.85
N VAL A 37 -8.05 14.65 -5.74
CA VAL A 37 -9.37 15.30 -5.68
C VAL A 37 -10.23 14.70 -4.55
N PRO A 38 -11.15 15.49 -3.96
CA PRO A 38 -12.08 14.96 -2.98
C PRO A 38 -12.87 13.77 -3.52
N GLY A 39 -12.93 12.68 -2.74
CA GLY A 39 -13.69 11.47 -3.09
C GLY A 39 -12.87 10.34 -3.72
N SER A 40 -11.63 10.58 -4.17
CA SER A 40 -10.79 9.52 -4.76
C SER A 40 -10.58 8.33 -3.83
N MET A 41 -10.33 8.59 -2.54
CA MET A 41 -10.19 7.53 -1.54
C MET A 41 -11.51 6.79 -1.28
N SER A 42 -12.65 7.49 -1.31
CA SER A 42 -13.99 6.89 -1.14
C SER A 42 -14.25 5.87 -2.25
N ARG A 43 -13.95 6.24 -3.50
CA ARG A 43 -14.13 5.34 -4.66
C ARG A 43 -13.32 4.05 -4.52
N ILE A 44 -12.07 4.14 -4.05
CA ILE A 44 -11.24 2.95 -3.80
C ILE A 44 -11.83 2.11 -2.67
N ALA A 45 -12.27 2.74 -1.58
CA ALA A 45 -12.88 2.03 -0.46
C ALA A 45 -14.21 1.35 -0.83
N GLU A 46 -15.03 1.99 -1.66
CA GLU A 46 -16.28 1.45 -2.19
C GLU A 46 -16.02 0.20 -3.03
N VAL A 47 -15.05 0.25 -3.94
CA VAL A 47 -14.64 -0.91 -4.76
C VAL A 47 -14.23 -2.11 -3.89
N PHE A 48 -13.47 -1.88 -2.82
CA PHE A 48 -13.13 -2.94 -1.88
C PHE A 48 -14.35 -3.43 -1.08
N GLY A 49 -15.24 -2.52 -0.68
CA GLY A 49 -16.47 -2.85 0.03
C GLY A 49 -17.41 -3.73 -0.79
N GLU A 50 -17.64 -3.39 -2.06
CA GLU A 50 -18.46 -4.17 -3.00
C GLU A 50 -17.88 -5.57 -3.26
N ALA A 51 -16.55 -5.66 -3.30
CA ALA A 51 -15.85 -6.93 -3.43
C ALA A 51 -15.75 -7.73 -2.11
N ASN A 52 -16.28 -7.20 -1.00
CA ASN A 52 -16.18 -7.77 0.35
C ASN A 52 -14.71 -8.05 0.74
N ILE A 53 -13.84 -7.05 0.56
CA ILE A 53 -12.42 -7.06 0.91
C ILE A 53 -12.22 -6.14 2.11
N ASN A 54 -11.62 -6.66 3.17
CA ASN A 54 -11.36 -5.88 4.37
C ASN A 54 -10.07 -5.07 4.23
N LEU A 55 -10.15 -3.78 4.56
CA LEU A 55 -8.99 -2.89 4.70
C LEU A 55 -8.48 -2.94 6.15
N ASP A 56 -7.23 -3.35 6.35
CA ASP A 56 -6.64 -3.41 7.70
C ASP A 56 -6.10 -2.04 8.11
N TYR A 57 -5.39 -1.38 7.19
CA TYR A 57 -4.89 -0.01 7.35
C TYR A 57 -4.47 0.56 5.99
N ALA A 58 -4.44 1.89 5.91
CA ALA A 58 -3.96 2.60 4.74
C ALA A 58 -3.14 3.83 5.11
N TYR A 59 -2.23 4.21 4.22
CA TYR A 59 -1.41 5.42 4.29
C TYR A 59 -1.54 6.17 2.97
N ALA A 60 -1.93 7.44 3.04
CA ALA A 60 -2.03 8.31 1.87
C ALA A 60 -0.93 9.37 1.92
N PHE A 61 -0.31 9.66 0.78
CA PHE A 61 0.68 10.71 0.65
C PHE A 61 0.74 11.24 -0.79
N VAL A 62 1.26 12.44 -0.95
CA VAL A 62 1.44 13.09 -2.25
C VAL A 62 2.93 13.07 -2.60
N THR A 63 3.25 12.61 -3.80
CA THR A 63 4.62 12.58 -4.31
C THR A 63 5.08 13.96 -4.77
N ARG A 64 6.39 14.12 -5.00
CA ARG A 64 6.96 15.34 -5.58
C ARG A 64 6.42 15.66 -6.98
N GLU A 65 5.95 14.65 -7.70
CA GLU A 65 5.29 14.79 -9.02
C GLU A 65 3.79 15.14 -8.91
N GLN A 66 3.30 15.50 -7.71
CA GLN A 66 1.88 15.77 -7.42
C GLN A 66 0.94 14.60 -7.72
N LYS A 67 1.45 13.37 -7.72
CA LYS A 67 0.61 12.16 -7.74
C LYS A 67 0.21 11.81 -6.32
N ALA A 68 -1.09 11.61 -6.09
CA ALA A 68 -1.59 11.12 -4.81
C ALA A 68 -1.53 9.59 -4.80
N LEU A 69 -0.90 9.03 -3.77
CA LEU A 69 -0.66 7.61 -3.63
C LEU A 69 -1.29 7.07 -2.35
N LEU A 70 -1.81 5.86 -2.45
CA LEU A 70 -2.42 5.13 -1.35
C LEU A 70 -1.68 3.79 -1.19
N ILE A 71 -1.02 3.60 -0.05
CA ILE A 71 -0.51 2.30 0.37
C ILE A 71 -1.55 1.66 1.27
N VAL A 72 -2.04 0.48 0.91
CA VAL A 72 -3.10 -0.21 1.64
C VAL A 72 -2.72 -1.64 1.97
N ARG A 73 -3.02 -2.06 3.20
CA ARG A 73 -3.03 -3.46 3.60
C ARG A 73 -4.46 -3.98 3.56
N VAL A 74 -4.63 -5.11 2.88
CA VAL A 74 -5.89 -5.84 2.79
C VAL A 74 -5.73 -7.25 3.31
N ASN A 75 -6.84 -7.87 3.68
CA ASN A 75 -6.89 -9.28 4.08
C ASN A 75 -6.61 -10.24 2.90
N GLU A 76 -7.02 -9.88 1.68
CA GLU A 76 -6.91 -10.72 0.47
C GLU A 76 -6.26 -9.96 -0.69
N ILE A 77 -4.94 -10.04 -0.80
CA ILE A 77 -4.15 -9.26 -1.79
C ILE A 77 -4.47 -9.66 -3.23
N GLU A 78 -4.54 -10.96 -3.54
CA GLU A 78 -4.78 -11.42 -4.91
C GLU A 78 -6.16 -11.01 -5.42
N LYS A 79 -7.17 -11.10 -4.56
CA LYS A 79 -8.53 -10.68 -4.87
C LYS A 79 -8.59 -9.16 -5.08
N ALA A 80 -7.93 -8.40 -4.20
CA ALA A 80 -7.82 -6.95 -4.32
C ALA A 80 -7.16 -6.51 -5.64
N ILE A 81 -6.07 -7.17 -6.06
CA ILE A 81 -5.42 -6.86 -7.35
C ILE A 81 -6.41 -7.02 -8.50
N LYS A 82 -7.09 -8.16 -8.60
CA LYS A 82 -8.08 -8.42 -9.65
C LYS A 82 -9.21 -7.40 -9.65
N THR A 83 -9.78 -7.12 -8.48
CA THR A 83 -10.87 -6.15 -8.33
C THR A 83 -10.43 -4.74 -8.77
N LEU A 84 -9.20 -4.32 -8.44
CA LEU A 84 -8.67 -3.02 -8.87
C LEU A 84 -8.46 -2.97 -10.37
N GLU A 85 -7.92 -4.04 -10.98
CA GLU A 85 -7.74 -4.15 -12.43
C GLU A 85 -9.08 -4.08 -13.18
N GLU A 86 -10.10 -4.80 -12.72
CA GLU A 86 -11.47 -4.78 -13.27
C GLU A 86 -12.10 -3.39 -13.22
N ASN A 87 -11.77 -2.60 -12.18
CA ASN A 87 -12.25 -1.24 -11.99
C ASN A 87 -11.36 -0.16 -12.63
N ASN A 88 -10.35 -0.55 -13.41
CA ASN A 88 -9.37 0.34 -14.05
C ASN A 88 -8.62 1.25 -13.05
N ILE A 89 -8.42 0.77 -11.82
CA ILE A 89 -7.64 1.48 -10.80
C ILE A 89 -6.18 1.08 -10.93
N LYS A 90 -5.30 2.07 -11.06
CA LYS A 90 -3.88 1.85 -11.33
C LYS A 90 -3.13 1.42 -10.09
N LEU A 91 -2.55 0.22 -10.15
CA LEU A 91 -1.61 -0.31 -9.16
C LEU A 91 -0.20 0.23 -9.42
N ILE A 92 0.52 0.50 -8.33
CA ILE A 92 1.90 0.95 -8.36
C ILE A 92 2.84 -0.19 -8.00
N GLY A 93 3.83 -0.41 -8.86
CA GLY A 93 4.85 -1.43 -8.66
C GLY A 93 5.94 -1.00 -7.68
N LYS A 94 6.69 -1.97 -7.16
CA LYS A 94 7.83 -1.74 -6.23
C LYS A 94 8.81 -0.67 -6.75
N LYS A 95 9.14 -0.69 -8.05
CA LYS A 95 10.09 0.26 -8.67
C LYS A 95 9.62 1.71 -8.67
N GLU A 96 8.31 1.94 -8.66
CA GLU A 96 7.74 3.28 -8.55
C GLU A 96 7.67 3.71 -7.09
N LEU A 97 7.41 2.77 -6.17
CA LEU A 97 7.45 3.02 -4.73
C LEU A 97 8.85 3.39 -4.20
N GLU A 98 9.91 2.79 -4.76
CA GLU A 98 11.31 3.09 -4.41
C GLU A 98 11.76 4.52 -4.76
N LYS A 99 11.02 5.23 -5.62
CA LYS A 99 11.40 6.57 -6.12
C LYS A 99 10.77 7.72 -5.33
N ILE A 100 9.94 7.41 -4.34
CA ILE A 100 9.20 8.39 -3.53
C ILE A 100 10.04 8.72 -2.29
#